data_AF-A0A6A6IW77-F1
#
_entry.id   AF-A0A6A6IW77-F1
#
_cell.length_a   1.000
_cell.length_b   1.000
_cell.length_c   1.000
_cell.angle_alpha   90.00
_cell.angle_beta   90.00
_cell.angle_gamma   90.00
#
_symmetry.space_group_name_H-M   'P 1'
#
loop_
_entity.id
_entity.type
_entity.pdbx_description
1 polymer ?
#
loop_
_entity_poly.entity_id
_entity_poly.type
_entity_poly.pdbx_seq_one_letter_code
_entity_poly.pdbx_strand_id
1 'polypeptide(L)'
;SWDIVLAKGDALSDMHTLAAQDFGVIDLDLFDNDASTIADVKAQNKQVICYFSAGSQEGWRSDAGSFKDGDVGQAMDGWPDEKWVNVKSENVRSIMKSRIQEAAKKGCTAVDPDNVDGFSDNQDGFGYDKAAYVDYVNFMAKEAASNNLAIGLKNAIDLIPDVLAVVQFAVNEQCHEYGECDQYKPFTDANKAVFNIEY
;
A
#
# COMPACT_ATOMS: atom_id res chain seq x y z
N SER A 1 10.48 13.23 8.84
CA SER A 1 11.11 12.46 7.75
C SER A 1 10.63 11.03 7.81
N TRP A 2 10.78 10.32 6.70
CA TRP A 2 10.38 8.92 6.54
C TRP A 2 11.43 8.16 5.73
N ASP A 3 11.32 6.85 5.70
CA ASP A 3 12.12 5.94 4.88
C ASP A 3 11.24 4.79 4.35
N ILE A 4 11.67 4.08 3.31
CA ILE A 4 10.94 2.95 2.72
C ILE A 4 11.90 1.84 2.29
N VAL A 5 11.62 0.60 2.71
CA VAL A 5 12.40 -0.58 2.34
C VAL A 5 11.47 -1.75 2.05
N LEU A 6 11.24 -2.01 0.75
CA LEU A 6 10.40 -3.11 0.26
C LEU A 6 11.21 -4.33 -0.19
N ALA A 7 12.49 -4.15 -0.54
CA ALA A 7 13.33 -5.22 -1.08
C ALA A 7 13.81 -6.19 0.01
N LYS A 8 13.90 -7.48 -0.36
CA LYS A 8 14.51 -8.53 0.45
C LYS A 8 16.01 -8.61 0.21
N GLY A 9 16.81 -8.76 1.26
CA GLY A 9 18.27 -8.99 1.16
C GLY A 9 19.08 -8.14 2.13
N ASP A 10 20.35 -7.89 1.82
CA ASP A 10 21.33 -7.23 2.70
C ASP A 10 20.92 -5.84 3.23
N ALA A 11 19.88 -5.21 2.68
CA ALA A 11 19.24 -4.01 3.25
C ALA A 11 18.52 -4.27 4.59
N LEU A 12 18.01 -5.49 4.81
CA LEU A 12 17.44 -5.96 6.07
C LEU A 12 18.51 -6.43 7.06
N SER A 13 19.75 -6.64 6.61
CA SER A 13 20.80 -7.26 7.43
C SER A 13 21.24 -6.41 8.62
N ASP A 14 20.77 -5.15 8.69
CA ASP A 14 20.73 -4.45 9.96
C ASP A 14 19.53 -3.51 10.09
N MET A 15 18.33 -4.09 10.24
CA MET A 15 17.15 -3.34 10.66
C MET A 15 17.41 -2.56 11.97
N HIS A 16 18.35 -2.97 12.83
CA HIS A 16 18.74 -2.16 13.98
C HIS A 16 19.50 -0.88 13.57
N THR A 17 20.42 -0.96 12.60
CA THR A 17 21.08 0.22 12.04
C THR A 17 20.08 1.14 11.33
N LEU A 18 19.16 0.58 10.54
CA LEU A 18 18.10 1.38 9.90
C LEU A 18 17.17 2.03 10.94
N ALA A 19 16.79 1.27 11.96
CA ALA A 19 15.98 1.76 13.07
C ALA A 19 16.73 2.79 13.95
N ALA A 20 18.06 2.90 13.84
CA ALA A 20 18.84 3.91 14.56
C ALA A 20 18.95 5.25 13.80
N GLN A 21 18.55 5.31 12.52
CA GLN A 21 18.61 6.54 11.73
C GLN A 21 17.53 7.56 12.15
N ASP A 22 17.75 8.84 11.84
CA ASP A 22 16.88 9.95 12.28
C ASP A 22 15.67 10.17 11.34
N PHE A 23 14.69 9.29 11.46
CA PHE A 23 13.37 9.43 10.85
C PHE A 23 12.26 8.92 11.77
N GLY A 24 11.04 9.44 11.61
CA GLY A 24 9.90 9.10 12.48
C GLY A 24 9.01 7.99 11.94
N VAL A 25 9.06 7.72 10.64
CA VAL A 25 8.17 6.78 9.95
C VAL A 25 9.01 5.90 9.02
N ILE A 26 8.72 4.60 8.94
CA ILE A 26 9.28 3.73 7.92
C ILE A 26 8.20 2.85 7.32
N ASP A 27 8.24 2.69 6.00
CA ASP A 27 7.40 1.76 5.27
C ASP A 27 8.18 0.48 4.94
N LEU A 28 7.60 -0.66 5.33
CA LEU A 28 8.22 -1.98 5.26
C LEU A 28 7.27 -2.97 4.58
N ASP A 29 7.84 -3.90 3.82
CA ASP A 29 7.06 -4.99 3.25
C ASP A 29 6.36 -5.83 4.34
N LEU A 30 5.03 -5.99 4.22
CA LEU A 30 4.21 -6.73 5.19
C LEU A 30 4.63 -8.21 5.30
N PHE A 31 5.01 -8.87 4.22
CA PHE A 31 5.24 -10.31 4.20
C PHE A 31 6.67 -10.68 4.58
N ASP A 32 7.64 -9.86 4.19
CA ASP A 32 9.06 -10.11 4.44
C ASP A 32 9.54 -9.66 5.83
N ASN A 33 8.72 -8.94 6.58
CA ASN A 33 9.02 -8.53 7.96
C ASN A 33 8.10 -9.25 8.97
N ASP A 34 8.69 -9.85 10.00
CA ASP A 34 7.93 -10.47 11.09
C ASP A 34 7.55 -9.48 12.19
N ALA A 35 6.71 -9.92 13.13
CA ALA A 35 6.25 -9.09 14.24
C ALA A 35 7.40 -8.61 15.16
N SER A 36 8.46 -9.41 15.32
CA SER A 36 9.65 -9.01 16.09
C SER A 36 10.39 -7.86 15.43
N THR A 37 10.58 -7.91 14.11
CA THR A 37 11.22 -6.85 13.33
C THR A 37 10.46 -5.54 13.48
N ILE A 38 9.13 -5.59 13.35
CA ILE A 38 8.26 -4.42 13.53
C ILE A 38 8.33 -3.90 14.99
N ALA A 39 8.34 -4.80 15.98
CA ALA A 39 8.47 -4.41 17.38
C ALA A 39 9.81 -3.71 17.69
N ASP A 40 10.91 -4.20 17.13
CA ASP A 40 12.25 -3.63 17.31
C ASP A 40 12.34 -2.22 16.71
N VAL A 41 11.77 -2.01 15.53
CA VAL A 41 11.68 -0.68 14.91
C VAL A 41 10.83 0.27 15.75
N LYS A 42 9.67 -0.19 16.25
CA LYS A 42 8.79 0.62 17.11
C LYS A 42 9.42 0.93 18.47
N ALA A 43 10.29 0.07 19.00
CA ALA A 43 11.03 0.33 20.24
C ALA A 43 11.99 1.54 20.11
N GLN A 44 12.34 1.93 18.88
CA GLN A 44 13.07 3.18 18.58
C GLN A 44 12.14 4.39 18.40
N ASN A 45 10.90 4.32 18.89
CA ASN A 45 9.84 5.35 18.78
C ASN A 45 9.43 5.69 17.35
N LYS A 46 9.56 4.75 16.42
CA LYS A 46 9.15 4.92 15.02
C LYS A 46 7.72 4.44 14.78
N GLN A 47 7.04 5.06 13.83
CA GLN A 47 5.81 4.53 13.24
C GLN A 47 6.17 3.60 12.08
N VAL A 48 5.46 2.49 11.95
CA VAL A 48 5.69 1.51 10.88
C VAL A 48 4.48 1.45 9.97
N ILE A 49 4.67 1.77 8.70
CA ILE A 49 3.72 1.50 7.62
C ILE A 49 4.06 0.13 7.06
N CYS A 50 3.04 -0.67 6.76
CA CYS A 50 3.21 -1.99 6.18
C CYS A 50 2.64 -2.02 4.77
N TYR A 51 3.55 -2.09 3.80
CA TYR A 51 3.27 -2.23 2.37
C TYR A 51 2.71 -3.60 2.03
N PHE A 52 1.71 -3.62 1.15
CA PHE A 52 1.36 -4.80 0.35
C PHE A 52 0.66 -4.36 -0.93
N SER A 53 0.78 -5.11 -2.02
CA SER A 53 -0.05 -4.82 -3.19
C SER A 53 -1.52 -5.19 -2.94
N ALA A 54 -2.43 -4.25 -3.12
CA ALA A 54 -3.88 -4.47 -3.01
C ALA A 54 -4.57 -4.66 -4.36
N GLY A 55 -4.01 -4.08 -5.42
CA GLY A 55 -4.53 -4.19 -6.78
C GLY A 55 -3.84 -5.25 -7.64
N SER A 56 -2.87 -5.98 -7.10
CA SER A 56 -2.22 -7.08 -7.82
C SER A 56 -2.05 -8.35 -6.98
N GLN A 57 -1.90 -9.47 -7.68
CA GLN A 57 -1.50 -10.76 -7.19
C GLN A 57 -0.05 -10.99 -7.57
N GLU A 58 0.81 -10.89 -6.56
CA GLU A 58 2.23 -11.18 -6.65
C GLU A 58 2.46 -12.70 -6.51
N GLY A 59 2.99 -13.36 -7.55
CA GLY A 59 3.14 -14.82 -7.61
C GLY A 59 4.00 -15.46 -6.52
N TRP A 60 4.87 -14.67 -5.89
CA TRP A 60 5.80 -15.12 -4.85
C TRP A 60 5.26 -15.00 -3.42
N ARG A 61 4.10 -14.36 -3.21
CA ARG A 61 3.53 -14.21 -1.86
C ARG A 61 3.00 -15.54 -1.36
N SER A 62 3.13 -15.76 -0.06
CA SER A 62 2.68 -17.01 0.59
C SER A 62 1.17 -17.25 0.48
N ASP A 63 0.38 -16.19 0.27
CA ASP A 63 -1.07 -16.25 0.08
C ASP A 63 -1.52 -16.25 -1.39
N ALA A 64 -0.59 -16.25 -2.36
CA ALA A 64 -0.90 -16.20 -3.80
C ALA A 64 -1.85 -17.33 -4.24
N GLY A 65 -1.77 -18.51 -3.61
CA GLY A 65 -2.67 -19.64 -3.88
C GLY A 65 -4.12 -19.45 -3.38
N SER A 66 -4.42 -18.34 -2.70
CA SER A 66 -5.78 -18.03 -2.21
C SER A 66 -6.65 -17.33 -3.27
N PHE A 67 -6.02 -16.75 -4.29
CA PHE A 67 -6.71 -16.16 -5.44
C PHE A 67 -7.28 -17.27 -6.32
N LYS A 68 -8.52 -17.11 -6.77
CA LYS A 68 -9.27 -18.10 -7.55
C LYS A 68 -9.38 -17.67 -9.01
N ASP A 69 -9.85 -18.58 -9.85
CA ASP A 69 -10.20 -18.26 -11.23
C ASP A 69 -11.20 -17.09 -11.27
N GLY A 70 -10.89 -16.06 -12.06
CA GLY A 70 -11.68 -14.82 -12.15
C GLY A 70 -11.31 -13.72 -11.17
N ASP A 71 -10.42 -13.99 -10.20
CA ASP A 71 -9.85 -12.97 -9.31
C ASP A 71 -8.65 -12.26 -9.93
N VAL A 72 -7.98 -12.88 -10.91
CA VAL A 72 -6.72 -12.41 -11.48
C VAL A 72 -6.92 -12.07 -12.96
N GLY A 73 -6.45 -10.88 -13.35
CA GLY A 73 -6.56 -10.28 -14.66
C GLY A 73 -5.24 -10.29 -15.43
N GLN A 74 -4.93 -9.18 -16.09
CA GLN A 74 -3.75 -9.06 -16.94
C GLN A 74 -2.45 -9.00 -16.13
N ALA A 75 -1.35 -9.47 -16.72
CA ALA A 75 -0.02 -9.24 -16.18
C ALA A 75 0.30 -7.75 -16.23
N MET A 76 0.99 -7.27 -15.19
CA MET A 76 1.45 -5.89 -15.12
C MET A 76 2.62 -5.68 -16.08
N ASP A 77 2.69 -4.48 -16.67
CA ASP A 77 3.80 -4.13 -17.56
C ASP A 77 5.12 -4.10 -16.77
N GLY A 78 6.16 -4.73 -17.32
CA GLY A 78 7.44 -4.92 -16.63
C GLY A 78 7.49 -6.03 -15.56
N TRP A 79 6.34 -6.53 -15.08
CA TRP A 79 6.26 -7.49 -13.97
C TRP A 79 5.39 -8.71 -14.34
N PRO A 80 5.92 -9.68 -15.11
CA PRO A 80 5.11 -10.78 -15.66
C PRO A 80 4.54 -11.76 -14.61
N ASP A 81 5.19 -11.84 -13.44
CA ASP A 81 4.75 -12.67 -12.31
C ASP A 81 3.78 -11.92 -11.37
N GLU A 82 3.42 -10.69 -11.72
CA GLU A 82 2.48 -9.85 -11.01
C GLU A 82 1.29 -9.53 -11.92
N LYS A 83 0.08 -9.72 -11.40
CA LYS A 83 -1.13 -9.62 -12.22
C LYS A 83 -2.18 -8.79 -11.50
N TRP A 84 -2.86 -7.92 -12.24
CA TRP A 84 -3.99 -7.14 -11.71
C TRP A 84 -5.06 -8.05 -11.11
N VAL A 85 -5.77 -7.57 -10.09
CA VAL A 85 -6.86 -8.33 -9.45
C VAL A 85 -8.22 -7.69 -9.67
N ASN A 86 -9.26 -8.52 -9.63
CA ASN A 86 -10.64 -8.09 -9.68
C ASN A 86 -11.03 -7.43 -8.35
N VAL A 87 -10.95 -6.10 -8.28
CA VAL A 87 -11.26 -5.31 -7.06
C VAL A 87 -12.74 -5.39 -6.61
N LYS A 88 -13.63 -5.94 -7.46
CA LYS A 88 -15.04 -6.22 -7.14
C LYS A 88 -15.26 -7.63 -6.58
N SER A 89 -14.26 -8.51 -6.66
CA SER A 89 -14.37 -9.88 -6.15
C SER A 89 -14.43 -9.89 -4.62
N GLU A 90 -15.41 -10.62 -4.08
CA GLU A 90 -15.51 -10.88 -2.64
C GLU A 90 -14.31 -11.68 -2.12
N ASN A 91 -13.73 -12.55 -2.95
CA ASN A 91 -12.55 -13.34 -2.56
C ASN A 91 -11.31 -12.44 -2.45
N VAL A 92 -11.08 -11.56 -3.43
CA VAL A 92 -10.00 -10.55 -3.38
C VAL A 92 -10.16 -9.65 -2.15
N ARG A 93 -11.37 -9.16 -1.87
CA ARG A 93 -11.64 -8.36 -0.67
C ARG A 93 -11.37 -9.13 0.62
N SER A 94 -11.71 -10.42 0.68
CA SER A 94 -11.38 -11.27 1.83
C SER A 94 -9.87 -11.48 2.01
N ILE A 95 -9.11 -11.57 0.92
CA ILE A 95 -7.64 -11.64 0.96
C ILE A 95 -7.07 -10.33 1.52
N MET A 96 -7.49 -9.17 1.00
CA MET A 96 -7.01 -7.88 1.50
C MET A 96 -7.39 -7.61 2.94
N LYS A 97 -8.60 -7.99 3.36
CA LYS A 97 -8.99 -7.99 4.77
C LYS A 97 -8.02 -8.81 5.62
N SER A 98 -7.62 -9.99 5.14
CA SER A 98 -6.68 -10.85 5.86
C SER A 98 -5.28 -10.22 5.95
N ARG A 99 -4.81 -9.56 4.88
CA ARG A 99 -3.54 -8.81 4.87
C ARG A 99 -3.56 -7.63 5.85
N ILE A 100 -4.66 -6.86 5.89
CA ILE A 100 -4.84 -5.75 6.85
C ILE A 100 -4.86 -6.28 8.29
N GLN A 101 -5.56 -7.39 8.55
CA GLN A 101 -5.57 -8.03 9.86
C GLN A 101 -4.17 -8.54 10.26
N GLU A 102 -3.39 -9.05 9.31
CA GLU A 102 -2.01 -9.46 9.54
C GLU A 102 -1.12 -8.26 9.90
N ALA A 103 -1.25 -7.14 9.19
CA ALA A 103 -0.55 -5.89 9.53
C ALA A 103 -0.84 -5.45 10.98
N ALA A 104 -2.12 -5.50 11.38
CA ALA A 104 -2.51 -5.16 12.75
C ALA A 104 -1.91 -6.13 13.78
N LYS A 105 -1.94 -7.44 13.51
CA LYS A 105 -1.35 -8.46 14.39
C LYS A 105 0.17 -8.30 14.55
N LYS A 106 0.85 -7.94 13.47
CA LYS A 106 2.30 -7.68 13.50
C LYS A 106 2.66 -6.35 14.17
N GLY A 107 1.68 -5.50 14.44
CA GLY A 107 1.86 -4.26 15.18
C GLY A 107 2.17 -3.04 14.31
N CYS A 108 1.87 -3.09 13.01
CA CYS A 108 1.99 -1.93 12.13
C CYS A 108 1.16 -0.75 12.67
N THR A 109 1.58 0.47 12.38
CA THR A 109 0.82 1.70 12.65
C THR A 109 -0.17 1.97 11.52
N ALA A 110 0.22 1.68 10.28
CA ALA A 110 -0.59 1.91 9.10
C ALA A 110 -0.31 0.86 8.01
N VAL A 111 -1.08 0.92 6.93
CA VAL A 111 -0.84 0.14 5.71
C VAL A 111 -0.69 1.04 4.49
N ASP A 112 0.16 0.61 3.55
CA ASP A 112 0.33 1.20 2.22
C ASP A 112 -0.13 0.18 1.15
N PRO A 113 -1.42 0.20 0.75
CA PRO A 113 -1.95 -0.72 -0.24
C PRO A 113 -1.64 -0.23 -1.65
N ASP A 114 -0.77 -0.93 -2.38
CA ASP A 114 -0.34 -0.54 -3.71
C ASP A 114 -1.31 -0.94 -4.82
N ASN A 115 -1.10 -0.39 -6.02
CA ASN A 115 -1.77 -0.72 -7.28
C ASN A 115 -3.27 -0.42 -7.26
N VAL A 116 -3.68 0.67 -6.60
CA VAL A 116 -5.10 1.09 -6.53
C VAL A 116 -5.53 2.00 -7.70
N ASP A 117 -4.83 1.91 -8.82
CA ASP A 117 -4.94 2.76 -10.01
C ASP A 117 -5.17 2.00 -11.32
N GLY A 118 -5.46 0.70 -11.28
CA GLY A 118 -5.65 -0.13 -12.49
C GLY A 118 -6.82 0.25 -13.40
N PHE A 119 -7.69 1.19 -12.99
CA PHE A 119 -8.69 1.82 -13.86
C PHE A 119 -8.05 2.72 -14.93
N SER A 120 -6.87 3.28 -14.66
CA SER A 120 -6.11 4.12 -15.59
C SER A 120 -5.73 3.28 -16.80
N ASP A 121 -6.06 3.75 -18.00
CA ASP A 121 -5.82 3.07 -19.27
C ASP A 121 -6.31 1.61 -19.34
N ASN A 122 -7.25 1.23 -18.45
CA ASN A 122 -7.75 -0.14 -18.33
C ASN A 122 -6.62 -1.17 -18.15
N GLN A 123 -5.61 -0.83 -17.36
CA GLN A 123 -4.48 -1.70 -17.05
C GLN A 123 -4.94 -3.01 -16.39
N ASP A 124 -6.02 -2.97 -15.60
CA ASP A 124 -6.54 -4.14 -14.89
C ASP A 124 -7.06 -5.27 -15.79
N GLY A 125 -7.46 -4.93 -17.02
CA GLY A 125 -8.07 -5.84 -17.97
C GLY A 125 -9.52 -6.24 -17.67
N PHE A 126 -10.15 -5.63 -16.66
CA PHE A 126 -11.54 -5.88 -16.25
C PHE A 126 -12.52 -4.80 -16.75
N GLY A 127 -12.02 -3.67 -17.27
CA GLY A 127 -12.87 -2.58 -17.75
C GLY A 127 -13.48 -1.77 -16.61
N TYR A 128 -12.87 -1.80 -15.43
CA TYR A 128 -13.41 -1.09 -14.27
C TYR A 128 -13.09 0.40 -14.34
N ASP A 129 -14.07 1.19 -13.94
CA ASP A 129 -13.95 2.63 -13.86
C ASP A 129 -13.41 3.07 -12.49
N LYS A 130 -13.14 4.36 -12.40
CA LYS A 130 -12.68 5.01 -11.16
C LYS A 130 -13.56 4.69 -9.95
N ALA A 131 -14.88 4.60 -10.15
CA ALA A 131 -15.82 4.34 -9.06
C ALA A 131 -15.62 2.97 -8.40
N ALA A 132 -15.21 1.95 -9.16
CA ALA A 132 -14.86 0.64 -8.61
C ALA A 132 -13.68 0.71 -7.62
N TYR A 133 -12.66 1.51 -7.95
CA TYR A 133 -11.48 1.69 -7.12
C TYR A 133 -11.73 2.60 -5.92
N VAL A 134 -12.57 3.64 -6.06
CA VAL A 134 -13.08 4.42 -4.92
C VAL A 134 -13.78 3.50 -3.92
N ASP A 135 -14.67 2.61 -4.36
CA ASP A 135 -15.35 1.66 -3.48
C ASP A 135 -14.36 0.69 -2.80
N TYR A 136 -13.36 0.23 -3.54
CA TYR A 136 -12.33 -0.67 -3.03
C TYR A 136 -11.45 -0.02 -1.95
N VAL A 137 -10.99 1.21 -2.17
CA VAL A 137 -10.23 1.99 -1.18
C VAL A 137 -11.09 2.28 0.05
N ASN A 138 -12.37 2.64 -0.12
CA ASN A 138 -13.30 2.82 1.02
C ASN A 138 -13.50 1.54 1.83
N PHE A 139 -13.59 0.39 1.17
CA PHE A 139 -13.64 -0.91 1.83
C PHE A 139 -12.38 -1.16 2.66
N MET A 140 -11.19 -0.99 2.08
CA MET A 140 -9.92 -1.21 2.79
C MET A 140 -9.74 -0.22 3.94
N ALA A 141 -10.12 1.05 3.76
CA ALA A 141 -10.05 2.06 4.81
C ALA A 141 -10.94 1.71 6.01
N LYS A 142 -12.14 1.16 5.75
CA LYS A 142 -13.02 0.67 6.82
C LYS A 142 -12.40 -0.52 7.55
N GLU A 143 -11.82 -1.48 6.84
CA GLU A 143 -11.16 -2.64 7.45
C GLU A 143 -9.93 -2.20 8.27
N ALA A 144 -9.09 -1.30 7.75
CA ALA A 144 -7.94 -0.72 8.45
C ALA A 144 -8.38 -0.02 9.75
N ALA A 145 -9.37 0.88 9.67
CA ALA A 145 -9.91 1.58 10.84
C ALA A 145 -10.47 0.59 11.89
N SER A 146 -11.13 -0.49 11.46
CA SER A 146 -11.65 -1.52 12.39
C SER A 146 -10.56 -2.31 13.12
N ASN A 147 -9.34 -2.30 12.58
CA ASN A 147 -8.15 -2.90 13.18
C ASN A 147 -7.19 -1.86 13.81
N ASN A 148 -7.65 -0.61 14.02
CA ASN A 148 -6.86 0.50 14.55
C ASN A 148 -5.60 0.85 13.71
N LEU A 149 -5.68 0.67 12.40
CA LEU A 149 -4.64 1.04 11.45
C LEU A 149 -5.07 2.31 10.68
N ALA A 150 -4.10 3.17 10.40
CA ALA A 150 -4.24 4.16 9.34
C ALA A 150 -4.02 3.50 7.96
N ILE A 151 -4.46 4.16 6.88
CA ILE A 151 -4.28 3.71 5.50
C ILE A 151 -3.81 4.87 4.61
N GLY A 152 -2.89 4.57 3.70
CA GLY A 152 -2.40 5.49 2.66
C GLY A 152 -3.19 5.39 1.35
N LEU A 153 -3.06 6.42 0.52
CA LEU A 153 -3.35 6.33 -0.92
C LEU A 153 -2.03 6.33 -1.69
N LYS A 154 -1.72 5.22 -2.35
CA LYS A 154 -0.53 5.08 -3.21
C LYS A 154 -0.86 5.53 -4.64
N ASN A 155 -0.12 6.52 -5.13
CA ASN A 155 -0.30 7.11 -6.47
C ASN A 155 -1.76 7.54 -6.71
N ALA A 156 -2.46 6.91 -7.67
CA ALA A 156 -3.91 6.98 -7.89
C ALA A 156 -4.54 8.38 -7.72
N ILE A 157 -3.91 9.40 -8.30
CA ILE A 157 -4.20 10.81 -8.03
C ILE A 157 -5.65 11.20 -8.33
N ASP A 158 -6.24 10.60 -9.36
CA ASP A 158 -7.63 10.83 -9.74
C ASP A 158 -8.65 10.38 -8.68
N LEU A 159 -8.24 9.55 -7.70
CA LEU A 159 -9.06 9.13 -6.57
C LEU A 159 -9.09 10.16 -5.44
N ILE A 160 -8.13 11.09 -5.36
CA ILE A 160 -7.95 12.01 -4.22
C ILE A 160 -9.27 12.70 -3.82
N PRO A 161 -10.03 13.33 -4.74
CA PRO A 161 -11.26 14.04 -4.36
C PRO A 161 -12.31 13.14 -3.68
N ASP A 162 -12.29 11.84 -4.00
CA ASP A 162 -13.29 10.87 -3.58
C ASP A 162 -12.89 10.08 -2.32
N VAL A 163 -11.58 9.96 -2.04
CA VAL A 163 -11.07 9.15 -0.91
C VAL A 163 -10.30 9.94 0.14
N LEU A 164 -10.02 11.23 -0.08
CA LEU A 164 -9.25 12.06 0.86
C LEU A 164 -9.84 12.02 2.28
N ALA A 165 -11.14 11.88 2.45
CA ALA A 165 -11.76 11.83 3.77
C ALA A 165 -11.41 10.56 4.58
N VAL A 166 -11.11 9.44 3.92
CA VAL A 166 -10.94 8.13 4.56
C VAL A 166 -9.49 7.68 4.69
N VAL A 167 -8.57 8.21 3.88
CA VAL A 167 -7.12 7.93 3.98
C VAL A 167 -6.40 8.94 4.87
N GLN A 168 -5.27 8.57 5.49
CA GLN A 168 -4.55 9.40 6.45
C GLN A 168 -3.29 10.07 5.87
N PHE A 169 -2.77 9.55 4.78
CA PHE A 169 -1.59 10.07 4.06
C PHE A 169 -1.63 9.63 2.60
N ALA A 170 -0.76 10.20 1.78
CA ALA A 170 -0.44 9.70 0.45
C ALA A 170 0.97 9.13 0.42
N VAL A 171 1.19 8.11 -0.41
CA VAL A 171 2.51 7.71 -0.89
C VAL A 171 2.51 8.00 -2.38
N ASN A 172 3.51 8.72 -2.87
CA ASN A 172 3.63 9.08 -4.27
C ASN A 172 5.02 8.67 -4.78
N GLU A 173 5.04 8.18 -6.01
CA GLU A 173 6.26 7.98 -6.77
C GLU A 173 6.32 9.00 -7.91
N GLN A 174 7.45 9.70 -8.01
CA GLN A 174 7.84 10.48 -9.18
C GLN A 174 6.97 11.70 -9.52
N CYS A 175 6.29 12.32 -8.54
CA CYS A 175 5.51 13.52 -8.85
C CYS A 175 6.34 14.66 -9.42
N HIS A 176 7.63 14.73 -9.07
CA HIS A 176 8.52 15.76 -9.59
C HIS A 176 8.89 15.50 -11.06
N GLU A 177 9.14 14.25 -11.42
CA GLU A 177 9.41 13.82 -12.81
C GLU A 177 8.20 14.09 -13.72
N TYR A 178 7.00 13.73 -13.26
CA TYR A 178 5.77 13.86 -14.07
C TYR A 178 5.04 15.20 -13.91
N GLY A 179 5.57 16.11 -13.09
CA GLY A 179 4.99 17.46 -12.90
C GLY A 179 3.61 17.45 -12.24
N GLU A 180 3.35 16.47 -11.37
CA GLU A 180 2.04 16.21 -10.77
C GLU A 180 1.97 16.50 -9.26
N CYS A 181 3.06 17.00 -8.66
CA CYS A 181 3.11 17.24 -7.20
C CYS A 181 2.01 18.17 -6.69
N ASP A 182 1.60 19.17 -7.47
CA ASP A 182 0.51 20.09 -7.11
C ASP A 182 -0.83 19.38 -6.90
N GLN A 183 -1.02 18.21 -7.52
CA GLN A 183 -2.24 17.42 -7.39
C GLN A 183 -2.35 16.76 -6.01
N TYR A 184 -1.25 16.65 -5.25
CA TYR A 184 -1.24 16.17 -3.87
C TYR A 184 -1.48 17.27 -2.82
N LYS A 185 -1.59 18.54 -3.23
CA LYS A 185 -1.91 19.66 -2.33
C LYS A 185 -3.15 19.45 -1.44
N PRO A 186 -4.23 18.76 -1.88
CA PRO A 186 -5.37 18.45 -1.01
C PRO A 186 -4.99 17.69 0.27
N PHE A 187 -3.95 16.84 0.24
CA PHE A 187 -3.46 16.17 1.44
C PHE A 187 -2.82 17.17 2.42
N THR A 188 -1.91 18.01 1.93
CA THR A 188 -1.20 18.96 2.79
C THR A 188 -2.12 20.06 3.31
N ASP A 189 -3.10 20.51 2.52
CA ASP A 189 -4.16 21.43 2.96
C ASP A 189 -5.05 20.81 4.04
N ALA A 190 -5.24 19.49 4.02
CA ALA A 190 -5.93 18.73 5.05
C ALA A 190 -5.02 18.33 6.24
N ASN A 191 -3.79 18.84 6.30
CA ASN A 191 -2.77 18.50 7.30
C ASN A 191 -2.44 16.99 7.34
N LYS A 192 -2.42 16.36 6.17
CA LYS A 192 -2.03 14.95 5.95
C LYS A 192 -0.68 14.90 5.25
N ALA A 193 0.12 13.91 5.61
CA ALA A 193 1.44 13.71 5.03
C ALA A 193 1.34 13.24 3.58
N VAL A 194 2.31 13.67 2.76
CA VAL A 194 2.60 13.11 1.44
C VAL A 194 4.02 12.56 1.50
N PHE A 195 4.15 11.26 1.44
CA PHE A 195 5.42 10.53 1.40
C PHE A 195 5.83 10.34 -0.05
N ASN A 196 6.69 11.24 -0.55
CA ASN A 196 7.14 11.24 -1.94
C ASN A 196 8.46 10.45 -2.08
N ILE A 197 8.53 9.63 -3.13
CA ILE A 197 9.68 8.84 -3.57
C ILE A 197 10.06 9.34 -4.97
N GLU A 198 11.35 9.54 -5.21
CA GLU A 198 11.92 9.84 -6.53
C GLU A 198 13.04 8.84 -6.82
N TYR A 199 13.18 8.42 -8.08
CA TYR A 199 14.10 7.35 -8.51
C TYR A 199 15.20 7.86 -9.45
#